data_AF-A0A7Y8GKI2-F1
#
_entry.id   AF-A0A7Y8GKI2-F1
#
_cell.length_a   1.000
_cell.length_b   1.000
_cell.length_c   1.000
_cell.angle_alpha   90.00
_cell.angle_beta   90.00
_cell.angle_gamma   90.00
#
_symmetry.space_group_name_H-M   'P 1'
#
loop_
_entity.id
_entity.type
_entity.pdbx_description
1 polymer ?
#
loop_
_entity_poly.entity_id
_entity_poly.type
_entity_poly.pdbx_seq_one_letter_code
_entity_poly.pdbx_strand_id
1 'polypeptide(L)' 'MRIALPLLAMIALSACNRPVPPAPDTPPEPQATELREAIQQPIDRARTVGDTLQKTADAQAAEVDRATGGDTPPRP' A
#
# COMPACT_ATOMS: atom_id res chain seq x y z
N MET A 1 -29.32 -47.76 11.27
CA MET A 1 -29.43 -46.30 11.01
C MET A 1 -28.29 -45.43 11.53
N ARG A 2 -27.29 -45.96 12.27
CA ARG A 2 -26.14 -45.16 12.78
C ARG A 2 -25.08 -44.82 11.72
N ILE A 3 -25.06 -45.56 10.62
CA ILE A 3 -24.07 -45.43 9.53
C ILE A 3 -24.53 -44.46 8.42
N ALA A 4 -25.81 -44.05 8.44
CA ALA A 4 -26.35 -43.14 7.43
C ALA A 4 -25.83 -41.70 7.60
N LEU A 5 -25.57 -41.28 8.84
CA LEU A 5 -25.12 -39.94 9.18
C LEU A 5 -23.69 -39.64 8.68
N PRO A 6 -22.66 -40.49 8.87
CA PRO A 6 -21.33 -40.23 8.32
C PRO A 6 -21.28 -40.31 6.79
N LEU A 7 -22.12 -41.16 6.17
CA LEU A 7 -22.16 -41.30 4.72
C LEU A 7 -22.68 -40.03 4.02
N LEU A 8 -23.74 -39.42 4.59
CA LEU A 8 -24.31 -38.18 4.06
C LEU A 8 -23.34 -37.00 4.21
N ALA A 9 -22.59 -36.96 5.31
CA ALA A 9 -21.58 -35.92 5.55
C ALA A 9 -20.42 -35.97 4.53
N MET A 10 -19.97 -37.16 4.14
CA MET A 10 -18.93 -37.32 3.12
C MET A 10 -19.39 -36.87 1.72
N ILE A 11 -20.65 -37.13 1.36
CA ILE A 11 -21.20 -36.69 0.06
C ILE A 11 -21.30 -35.16 0.01
N ALA A 12 -21.76 -34.53 1.11
CA ALA A 12 -21.81 -33.07 1.21
C ALA A 12 -20.42 -32.43 1.09
N LEU A 13 -19.38 -33.05 1.66
CA LEU A 13 -18.01 -32.55 1.57
C LEU A 13 -17.45 -32.64 0.13
N SER A 14 -17.79 -33.69 -0.61
CA SER A 14 -17.39 -33.86 -2.01
C SER A 14 -18.10 -32.88 -2.96
N ALA A 15 -19.32 -32.45 -2.62
CA ALA A 15 -20.05 -31.42 -3.37
C ALA A 15 -19.50 -30.00 -3.13
N CYS A 16 -18.77 -29.78 -2.04
CA CYS A 16 -18.05 -28.52 -1.78
C CYS A 16 -16.68 -28.46 -2.48
N ASN A 17 -16.26 -29.51 -3.19
CA ASN A 17 -15.01 -29.51 -3.94
C ASN A 17 -15.19 -28.67 -5.22
N ARG A 18 -15.01 -27.35 -5.09
CA ARG A 18 -15.00 -26.41 -6.22
C ARG A 18 -13.93 -26.86 -7.21
N PRO A 19 -14.28 -27.18 -8.47
CA PRO A 19 -13.31 -27.52 -9.50
C PRO A 19 -12.27 -26.39 -9.61
N VAL A 20 -10.98 -26.75 -9.60
CA VAL A 20 -9.91 -25.79 -9.89
C VAL A 20 -10.14 -25.26 -11.31
N PRO A 21 -10.31 -23.93 -11.49
CA PRO A 21 -10.41 -23.37 -12.83
C PRO A 21 -9.11 -23.65 -13.58
N PRO A 22 -9.17 -23.94 -14.89
CA PRO A 22 -7.96 -23.99 -15.70
C PRO A 22 -7.21 -22.65 -15.56
N ALA A 23 -5.87 -22.73 -15.49
CA ALA A 23 -5.05 -21.53 -15.44
C ALA A 23 -5.35 -20.70 -16.71
N PRO A 24 -5.63 -19.39 -16.58
CA PRO A 24 -5.83 -18.53 -17.75
C PRO A 24 -4.59 -18.57 -18.64
N ASP A 25 -4.76 -18.81 -19.95
CA ASP A 25 -3.65 -18.83 -20.93
C ASP A 25 -2.97 -17.46 -21.07
N THR A 26 -3.69 -16.39 -20.73
CA THR A 26 -3.21 -15.01 -20.74
C THR A 26 -3.24 -14.43 -19.33
N PRO A 27 -2.19 -13.70 -18.90
CA PRO A 27 -2.21 -12.97 -17.64
C PRO A 27 -3.45 -12.06 -17.60
N PRO A 28 -4.21 -12.05 -16.48
CA PRO A 28 -5.38 -11.18 -16.37
C PRO A 28 -4.95 -9.72 -16.46
N GLU A 29 -5.74 -8.91 -17.15
CA GLU A 29 -5.49 -7.48 -17.25
C GLU A 29 -5.47 -6.83 -15.85
N PRO A 30 -4.73 -5.73 -15.66
CA PRO A 30 -4.59 -5.10 -14.35
C PRO A 30 -5.94 -4.59 -13.83
N GLN A 31 -6.58 -5.35 -12.95
CA GLN A 31 -7.96 -5.12 -12.51
C GLN A 31 -8.14 -3.90 -11.57
N ALA A 32 -7.04 -3.24 -11.20
CA ALA A 32 -7.01 -2.26 -10.10
C ALA A 32 -6.19 -1.01 -10.43
N THR A 33 -6.08 -0.64 -11.70
CA THR A 33 -5.36 0.59 -12.10
C THR A 33 -6.01 1.82 -11.49
N GLU A 34 -7.35 1.96 -11.57
CA GLU A 34 -8.06 3.09 -10.96
C GLU A 34 -7.91 3.14 -9.44
N LEU A 35 -8.00 1.98 -8.76
CA LEU A 35 -7.81 1.91 -7.32
C LEU A 35 -6.38 2.30 -6.92
N ARG A 36 -5.37 1.84 -7.68
CA ARG A 36 -3.98 2.22 -7.45
C ARG A 36 -3.80 3.72 -7.61
N GLU A 37 -4.35 4.31 -8.68
CA GLU A 37 -4.25 5.75 -8.94
C GLU A 37 -4.91 6.57 -7.83
N ALA A 38 -6.11 6.16 -7.40
CA ALA A 38 -6.83 6.81 -6.30
C ALA A 38 -6.06 6.77 -4.97
N ILE A 39 -5.20 5.76 -4.76
CA ILE A 39 -4.32 5.66 -3.59
C ILE A 39 -3.03 6.46 -3.79
N GLN A 40 -2.45 6.48 -4.98
CA GLN A 40 -1.20 7.21 -5.25
C GLN A 40 -1.40 8.73 -5.26
N GLN A 41 -2.50 9.20 -5.84
CA GLN A 41 -2.81 10.63 -5.94
C GLN A 41 -2.70 11.40 -4.59
N PRO A 42 -3.28 10.93 -3.46
CA PRO A 42 -3.12 11.61 -2.17
C PRO A 42 -1.69 11.51 -1.63
N ILE A 43 -0.99 10.40 -1.86
CA ILE A 43 0.41 10.21 -1.43
C ILE A 43 1.33 11.18 -2.18
N ASP A 44 1.17 11.32 -3.48
CA ASP A 44 1.96 12.22 -4.32
C ASP A 44 1.74 13.68 -3.97
N ARG A 45 0.48 14.06 -3.69
CA ARG A 45 0.15 15.39 -3.17
C ARG A 45 0.85 15.64 -1.83
N ALA A 46 0.77 14.69 -0.89
CA ALA A 46 1.39 14.83 0.42
C ALA A 46 2.93 14.97 0.31
N ARG A 47 3.56 14.17 -0.55
CA ARG A 47 5.00 14.27 -0.85
C ARG A 47 5.35 15.65 -1.40
N THR A 48 4.61 16.13 -2.39
CA THR A 48 4.86 17.45 -3.01
C THR A 48 4.78 18.58 -1.98
N VAL A 49 3.78 18.54 -1.10
CA VAL A 49 3.67 19.51 -0.01
C VAL A 49 4.85 19.38 0.96
N GLY A 50 5.19 18.15 1.36
CA GLY A 50 6.33 17.87 2.23
C GLY A 50 7.65 18.40 1.68
N ASP A 51 7.94 18.12 0.41
CA ASP A 51 9.16 18.58 -0.27
C ASP A 51 9.22 20.11 -0.33
N THR A 52 8.07 20.76 -0.54
CA THR A 52 7.98 22.23 -0.54
C THR A 52 8.31 22.80 0.84
N LEU A 53 7.70 22.23 1.89
CA LEU A 53 7.95 22.65 3.27
C LEU A 53 9.40 22.43 3.68
N GLN A 54 9.97 21.28 3.33
CA GLN A 54 11.38 20.97 3.61
C GLN A 54 12.30 21.97 2.93
N LYS A 55 12.08 22.25 1.64
CA LYS A 55 12.87 23.23 0.89
C LYS A 55 12.78 24.64 1.50
N THR A 56 11.61 25.04 1.97
CA THR A 56 11.44 26.32 2.67
C THR A 56 12.18 26.34 4.00
N ALA A 57 12.12 25.25 4.78
CA ALA A 57 12.85 25.13 6.04
C ALA A 57 14.37 25.19 5.80
N ASP A 58 14.88 24.48 4.80
CA ASP A 58 16.30 24.49 4.44
C ASP A 58 16.76 25.89 4.00
N ALA A 59 15.94 26.60 3.21
CA ALA A 59 16.24 27.97 2.80
C ALA A 59 16.27 28.94 3.99
N GLN A 60 15.36 28.79 4.95
CA GLN A 60 15.37 29.59 6.18
C GLN A 60 16.59 29.29 7.05
N ALA A 61 16.94 28.02 7.22
CA ALA A 61 18.13 27.62 7.96
C ALA A 61 19.39 28.23 7.32
N ALA A 62 19.52 28.14 6.00
CA ALA A 62 20.64 28.74 5.27
C ALA A 62 20.69 30.28 5.39
N GLU A 63 19.54 30.95 5.44
CA GLU A 63 19.47 32.40 5.70
C GLU A 63 19.92 32.74 7.13
N VAL A 64 19.43 31.99 8.12
CA VAL A 64 19.83 32.15 9.52
C VAL A 64 21.32 31.90 9.69
N ASP A 65 21.87 30.85 9.09
CA ASP A 65 23.30 30.54 9.14
C ASP A 65 24.14 31.66 8.50
N ARG A 66 23.70 32.21 7.36
CA ARG A 66 24.36 33.36 6.72
C ARG A 66 24.26 34.63 7.57
N ALA A 67 23.12 34.88 8.19
CA ALA A 67 22.90 36.05 9.05
C ALA A 67 23.64 35.94 10.39
N THR A 68 23.81 34.72 10.91
CA THR A 68 24.44 34.44 12.21
C THR A 68 25.93 34.21 12.09
N GLY A 69 26.44 33.93 10.88
CA GLY A 69 27.88 33.92 10.62
C GLY A 69 28.68 33.01 11.56
N GLY A 70 28.18 31.80 11.84
CA GLY A 70 28.96 30.73 12.46
C GLY A 70 29.24 30.82 13.97
N ASP A 71 28.24 31.09 14.82
CA ASP A 71 28.43 31.01 16.28
C ASP A 71 27.23 30.41 17.06
N THR A 72 26.73 29.26 16.61
CA THR A 72 25.76 28.46 17.38
C THR A 72 26.26 27.02 17.53
N PRO A 73 26.52 26.54 18.77
CA PRO A 73 26.96 25.17 19.01
C PRO A 73 25.83 24.17 18.72
N PRO A 74 26.14 22.93 18.31
CA PRO A 74 25.12 21.93 17.99
C PRO A 74 24.29 21.61 19.24
N ARG A 75 22.96 21.66 19.10
CA ARG A 75 22.02 21.17 20.13
C ARG A 75 22.04 19.62 20.11
N PRO A 76 22.00 18.97 21.30
CA PRO A 76 22.16 17.52 21.44
C PRO A 76 21.04 16.71 20.78
#